data_AF-A0A5F0LWF8-F1
#
_entry.id   AF-A0A5F0LWF8-F1
#
_cell.length_a   1.000
_cell.length_b   1.000
_cell.length_c   1.000
_cell.angle_alpha   90.00
_cell.angle_beta   90.00
_cell.angle_gamma   90.00
#
_symmetry.space_group_name_H-M   'P 1'
#
loop_
_entity.id
_entity.type
_entity.pdbx_description
1 polymer ?
#
loop_
_entity_poly.entity_id
_entity_poly.type
_entity_poly.pdbx_seq_one_letter_code
_entity_poly.pdbx_strand_id
1 'polypeptide(L)'
;MSTIAKNLARSVFDTSTEEGLAVMPESLRKFFEQLDTSQSVETESLAHGIYSNFPFLGPLVSAGIVPNGTSIMDWENALRWVLKALQNWDSSAVSRLKKLQVLLVTIHALDANSAGLNHIATRVVDEPLKVDLVRFVESTVFGSGFTDSYFEEAHQAILSAAKEHNFERLGQLIPHMINFVGGDFWSAVVLLYRSDPGLLAKVVIEKDDVLFSAFVCEVLGAESIVFATQVPNIVFKFVSVSHFQHQNAESRADGGSDCTFGTLLRQVSQTTDLSWNRWMSALFKYPGQGLLLEKALASELVTLDSRHWTAFFEAPMLSYSHKAAAPIANIMIRFAQMASEEKREAMWACSFRVWSDWSYGKGESQFAMFSPMACALDYPVSMYYSCLPTSDLQAKEVQLIREIRAVEQQWFDSVTDLITERNRLKSRLRLVQHAVALSTGSSAVLPPPIQPEVDSYSRERYHYHNVNID
;
A
#
# COMPACT_ATOMS: atom_id res chain seq x y z
N MET A 1 15.74 14.06 -4.07
CA MET A 1 16.18 15.05 -5.08
C MET A 1 16.21 16.43 -4.44
N SER A 2 17.24 17.24 -4.72
CA SER A 2 17.33 18.64 -4.26
C SER A 2 16.27 19.53 -4.92
N THR A 3 15.66 20.45 -4.15
CA THR A 3 14.74 21.47 -4.68
C THR A 3 15.36 22.31 -5.80
N ILE A 4 16.68 22.53 -5.75
CA ILE A 4 17.44 23.27 -6.78
C ILE A 4 17.38 22.53 -8.11
N ALA A 5 17.65 21.22 -8.11
CA ALA A 5 17.63 20.40 -9.31
C ALA A 5 16.24 20.38 -9.96
N LYS A 6 15.20 20.23 -9.14
CA LYS A 6 13.80 20.25 -9.59
C LYS A 6 13.42 21.58 -10.25
N ASN A 7 13.80 22.70 -9.64
CA ASN A 7 13.47 24.03 -10.17
C ASN A 7 14.25 24.34 -11.46
N LEU A 8 15.53 23.99 -11.49
CA LEU A 8 16.36 24.19 -12.69
C LEU A 8 15.83 23.35 -13.86
N ALA A 9 15.55 22.06 -13.65
CA ALA A 9 15.01 21.19 -14.69
C ALA A 9 13.69 21.72 -15.24
N ARG A 10 12.77 22.17 -14.37
CA ARG A 10 11.53 22.82 -14.81
C ARG A 10 11.79 24.05 -15.67
N SER A 11 12.68 24.94 -15.24
CA SER A 11 13.02 26.14 -15.99
C SER A 11 13.61 25.81 -17.37
N VAL A 12 14.55 24.86 -17.44
CA VAL A 12 15.18 24.49 -18.71
C VAL A 12 14.18 23.83 -19.66
N PHE A 13 13.33 22.92 -19.16
CA PHE A 13 12.26 22.32 -19.96
C PHE A 13 11.27 23.37 -20.44
N ASP A 14 10.96 24.38 -19.63
CA ASP A 14 10.04 25.45 -19.99
C ASP A 14 10.59 26.27 -21.17
N THR A 15 11.81 26.80 -21.04
CA THR A 15 12.50 27.54 -22.11
C THR A 15 12.72 26.68 -23.36
N SER A 16 12.92 25.37 -23.20
CA SER A 16 13.10 24.44 -24.31
C SER A 16 11.84 24.25 -25.16
N THR A 17 10.66 24.63 -24.67
CA THR A 17 9.43 24.62 -25.50
C THR A 17 9.26 25.89 -26.34
N GLU A 18 10.04 26.94 -26.06
CA GLU A 18 10.02 28.17 -26.83
C GLU A 18 10.85 28.06 -28.12
N GLU A 19 10.70 29.03 -29.03
CA GLU A 19 11.53 29.10 -30.23
C GLU A 19 13.00 29.35 -29.87
N GLY A 20 13.89 28.68 -30.59
CA GLY A 20 15.33 28.84 -30.44
C GLY A 20 16.10 27.70 -31.10
N LEU A 21 17.42 27.72 -30.90
CA LEU A 21 18.33 26.73 -31.46
C LEU A 21 18.00 25.34 -30.90
N ALA A 22 17.84 24.36 -31.79
CA ALA A 22 17.54 22.98 -31.45
C ALA A 22 18.66 22.10 -32.02
N VAL A 23 19.43 21.44 -31.15
CA VAL A 23 20.61 20.65 -31.54
C VAL A 23 20.40 19.20 -31.14
N MET A 24 20.40 18.30 -32.10
CA MET A 24 20.34 16.86 -31.82
C MET A 24 21.61 16.40 -31.09
N PRO A 25 21.50 15.73 -29.93
CA PRO A 25 22.65 15.13 -29.25
C PRO A 25 23.42 14.18 -30.17
N GLU A 26 24.75 14.19 -30.06
CA GLU A 26 25.62 13.36 -30.91
C GLU A 26 25.31 11.87 -30.78
N SER A 27 25.11 11.39 -29.55
CA SER A 27 24.76 9.99 -29.29
C SER A 27 23.42 9.59 -29.92
N LEU A 28 22.46 10.52 -29.94
CA LEU A 28 21.16 10.29 -30.58
C LEU A 28 21.27 10.23 -32.10
N ARG A 29 22.11 11.09 -32.71
CA ARG A 29 22.35 11.08 -34.17
C ARG A 29 22.88 9.72 -34.63
N LYS A 30 23.93 9.24 -33.98
CA LYS A 30 24.54 7.93 -34.27
C LYS A 30 23.53 6.80 -34.12
N PHE A 31 22.63 6.91 -33.14
CA PHE A 31 21.60 5.92 -32.90
C PHE A 31 20.54 5.90 -34.00
N PHE A 32 20.10 7.06 -34.51
CA PHE A 32 19.18 7.11 -35.64
C PHE A 32 19.79 6.55 -36.93
N GLU A 33 21.07 6.80 -37.19
CA GLU A 33 21.79 6.20 -38.33
C GLU A 33 21.84 4.66 -38.24
N GLN A 34 21.94 4.11 -37.03
CA GLN A 34 21.89 2.66 -36.78
C GLN A 34 20.48 2.08 -36.87
N LEU A 35 19.46 2.85 -36.47
CA LEU A 35 18.05 2.43 -36.52
C LEU A 35 17.56 2.16 -37.94
N ASP A 36 18.11 2.87 -38.93
CA ASP A 36 17.79 2.66 -40.35
C ASP A 36 18.46 1.40 -40.91
N THR A 37 19.44 0.83 -40.21
CA THR A 37 20.23 -0.35 -40.65
C THR A 37 20.02 -1.61 -39.80
N SER A 38 19.57 -1.47 -38.55
CA SER A 38 19.40 -2.57 -37.57
C SER A 38 17.93 -2.82 -37.21
N GLN A 39 17.63 -4.05 -36.75
CA GLN A 39 16.32 -4.43 -36.24
C GLN A 39 16.17 -4.25 -34.71
N SER A 40 17.24 -4.11 -33.92
CA SER A 40 17.18 -3.95 -32.46
C SER A 40 17.65 -2.57 -31.97
N VAL A 41 17.03 -2.09 -30.90
CA VAL A 41 17.32 -0.81 -30.22
C VAL A 41 17.89 -1.14 -28.84
N GLU A 42 19.19 -0.93 -28.63
CA GLU A 42 19.80 -1.05 -27.30
C GLU A 42 19.64 0.27 -26.53
N THR A 43 18.51 0.41 -25.83
CA THR A 43 18.11 1.62 -25.12
C THR A 43 19.08 2.01 -23.99
N GLU A 44 19.70 1.04 -23.31
CA GLU A 44 20.69 1.30 -22.26
C GLU A 44 21.95 1.99 -22.80
N SER A 45 22.44 1.54 -23.96
CA SER A 45 23.60 2.14 -24.63
C SER A 45 23.31 3.58 -25.03
N LEU A 46 22.09 3.85 -25.53
CA LEU A 46 21.64 5.21 -25.83
C LEU A 46 21.62 6.09 -24.56
N ALA A 47 21.00 5.62 -23.48
CA ALA A 47 20.95 6.37 -22.23
C ALA A 47 22.36 6.70 -21.71
N HIS A 48 23.28 5.73 -21.73
CA HIS A 48 24.68 5.93 -21.32
C HIS A 48 25.41 6.95 -22.21
N GLY A 49 25.15 6.91 -23.52
CA GLY A 49 25.65 7.90 -24.48
C GLY A 49 25.16 9.31 -24.14
N ILE A 50 23.86 9.47 -23.87
CA ILE A 50 23.28 10.76 -23.48
C ILE A 50 23.87 11.26 -22.16
N TYR A 51 24.00 10.41 -21.14
CA TYR A 51 24.66 10.81 -19.88
C TYR A 51 26.11 11.24 -20.07
N SER A 52 26.81 10.62 -21.03
CA SER A 52 28.18 11.02 -21.39
C SER A 52 28.24 12.39 -22.08
N ASN A 53 27.21 12.76 -22.84
CA ASN A 53 27.07 14.12 -23.40
C ASN A 53 26.79 15.17 -22.31
N PHE A 54 26.12 14.79 -21.22
CA PHE A 54 25.68 15.69 -20.14
C PHE A 54 26.09 15.19 -18.74
N PRO A 55 27.40 15.09 -18.44
CA PRO A 55 27.90 14.46 -17.21
C PRO A 55 27.51 15.19 -15.92
N PHE A 56 27.04 16.44 -16.02
CA PHE A 56 26.59 17.24 -14.88
C PHE A 56 25.20 16.83 -14.36
N LEU A 57 24.39 16.07 -15.11
CA LEU A 57 23.03 15.70 -14.70
C LEU A 57 23.03 14.83 -13.42
N GLY A 58 23.97 13.88 -13.31
CA GLY A 58 24.14 13.08 -12.10
C GLY A 58 24.43 13.93 -10.84
N PRO A 59 25.48 14.77 -10.85
CA PRO A 59 25.76 15.72 -9.77
C PRO A 59 24.62 16.71 -9.48
N LEU A 60 23.89 17.17 -10.50
CA LEU A 60 22.72 18.04 -10.34
C LEU A 60 21.63 17.32 -9.54
N VAL A 61 21.25 16.11 -9.92
CA VAL A 61 20.17 15.34 -9.28
C VAL A 61 20.54 14.94 -7.84
N SER A 62 21.76 14.46 -7.65
CA SER A 62 22.24 13.91 -6.37
C SER A 62 22.65 14.98 -5.36
N ALA A 63 23.38 16.02 -5.79
CA ALA A 63 23.99 17.02 -4.91
C ALA A 63 23.45 18.44 -5.12
N GLY A 64 22.58 18.67 -6.12
CA GLY A 64 22.06 20.01 -6.42
C GLY A 64 23.12 20.94 -7.01
N ILE A 65 24.22 20.41 -7.55
CA ILE A 65 25.31 21.20 -8.12
C ILE A 65 24.84 21.77 -9.47
N VAL A 66 24.78 23.10 -9.54
CA VAL A 66 24.32 23.81 -10.74
C VAL A 66 25.44 23.82 -11.78
N PRO A 67 25.17 23.37 -13.02
CA PRO A 67 26.14 23.44 -14.12
C PRO A 67 26.45 24.88 -14.54
N ASN A 68 27.54 25.07 -15.28
CA ASN A 68 27.86 26.38 -15.85
C ASN A 68 26.86 26.77 -16.97
N GLY A 69 26.83 28.06 -17.34
CA GLY A 69 25.89 28.59 -18.33
C GLY A 69 25.96 27.92 -19.71
N THR A 70 27.16 27.55 -20.17
CA THR A 70 27.33 26.85 -21.45
C THR A 70 26.69 25.47 -21.42
N SER A 71 26.92 24.70 -20.36
CA SER A 71 26.31 23.38 -20.18
C SER A 71 24.78 23.44 -20.06
N ILE A 72 24.23 24.49 -19.43
CA ILE A 72 22.77 24.73 -19.40
C ILE A 72 22.26 24.99 -20.81
N MET A 73 22.94 25.83 -21.59
CA MET A 73 22.53 26.16 -22.96
C MET A 73 22.60 24.94 -23.88
N ASP A 74 23.63 24.11 -23.77
CA ASP A 74 23.75 22.86 -24.56
C ASP A 74 22.62 21.88 -24.20
N TRP A 75 22.26 21.81 -22.92
CA TRP A 75 21.15 20.99 -22.43
C TRP A 75 19.79 21.49 -22.91
N GLU A 76 19.55 22.80 -22.85
CA GLU A 76 18.35 23.44 -23.40
C GLU A 76 18.22 23.16 -24.91
N ASN A 77 19.30 23.33 -25.67
CA ASN A 77 19.30 23.08 -27.11
C ASN A 77 18.98 21.61 -27.45
N ALA A 78 19.51 20.67 -26.66
CA ALA A 78 19.23 19.24 -26.80
C ALA A 78 17.77 18.90 -26.46
N LEU A 79 17.27 19.41 -25.33
CA LEU A 79 15.88 19.23 -24.94
C LEU A 79 14.94 19.83 -25.98
N ARG A 80 15.17 21.06 -26.43
CA ARG A 80 14.36 21.71 -27.47
C ARG A 80 14.27 20.86 -28.73
N TRP A 81 15.35 20.21 -29.13
CA TRP A 81 15.33 19.30 -30.28
C TRP A 81 14.41 18.10 -30.04
N VAL A 82 14.55 17.41 -28.91
CA VAL A 82 13.74 16.22 -28.58
C VAL A 82 12.26 16.59 -28.42
N LEU A 83 11.96 17.72 -27.76
CA LEU A 83 10.60 18.21 -27.59
C LEU A 83 9.94 18.58 -28.92
N LYS A 84 10.67 19.25 -29.83
CA LYS A 84 10.16 19.52 -31.18
C LYS A 84 9.92 18.25 -31.98
N ALA A 85 10.74 17.22 -31.81
CA ALA A 85 10.53 15.93 -32.46
C ALA A 85 9.28 15.21 -31.93
N LEU A 86 9.00 15.31 -30.63
CA LEU A 86 7.76 14.80 -30.03
C LEU A 86 6.53 15.64 -30.40
N GLN A 87 6.65 16.97 -30.48
CA GLN A 87 5.53 17.86 -30.85
C GLN A 87 5.14 17.73 -32.33
N ASN A 88 6.11 17.44 -33.21
CA ASN A 88 5.86 17.23 -34.63
C ASN A 88 5.82 15.73 -34.96
N TRP A 89 5.19 14.95 -34.08
CA TRP A 89 5.19 13.49 -34.18
C TRP A 89 4.49 13.00 -35.44
N ASP A 90 5.23 12.31 -36.31
CA ASP A 90 4.69 11.69 -37.52
C ASP A 90 4.27 10.25 -37.28
N SER A 91 2.98 10.05 -37.03
CA SER A 91 2.38 8.73 -36.87
C SER A 91 2.42 7.85 -38.13
N SER A 92 2.79 8.38 -39.30
CA SER A 92 2.86 7.61 -40.56
C SER A 92 4.22 6.95 -40.81
N ALA A 93 5.25 7.27 -40.00
CA ALA A 93 6.61 6.80 -40.23
C ALA A 93 6.79 5.27 -40.11
N VAL A 94 7.58 4.70 -41.01
CA VAL A 94 8.11 3.34 -40.87
C VAL A 94 8.99 3.30 -39.62
N SER A 95 8.76 2.33 -38.73
CA SER A 95 9.42 2.21 -37.41
C SER A 95 9.03 3.27 -36.37
N ARG A 96 7.84 3.88 -36.47
CA ARG A 96 7.35 4.91 -35.52
C ARG A 96 7.51 4.52 -34.04
N LEU A 97 7.16 3.29 -33.62
CA LEU A 97 7.28 2.90 -32.20
C LEU A 97 8.73 2.84 -31.72
N LYS A 98 9.67 2.42 -32.56
CA LYS A 98 11.11 2.41 -32.22
C LYS A 98 11.68 3.82 -32.15
N LYS A 99 11.27 4.69 -33.07
CA LYS A 99 11.62 6.12 -33.02
C LYS A 99 11.08 6.77 -31.75
N LEU A 100 9.83 6.46 -31.38
CA LEU A 100 9.21 6.95 -30.14
C LEU A 100 9.99 6.47 -28.93
N GLN A 101 10.31 5.17 -28.86
CA GLN A 101 11.14 4.59 -27.81
C GLN A 101 12.45 5.36 -27.62
N VAL A 102 13.18 5.62 -28.70
CA VAL A 102 14.44 6.37 -28.67
C VAL A 102 14.26 7.79 -28.15
N LEU A 103 13.21 8.50 -28.57
CA LEU A 103 12.92 9.83 -28.05
C LEU A 103 12.56 9.80 -26.56
N LEU A 104 11.80 8.78 -26.12
CA LEU A 104 11.41 8.58 -24.72
C LEU A 104 12.59 8.25 -23.81
N VAL A 105 13.54 7.43 -24.26
CA VAL A 105 14.80 7.19 -23.53
C VAL A 105 15.62 8.47 -23.44
N THR A 106 15.71 9.21 -24.55
CA THR A 106 16.51 10.44 -24.60
C THR A 106 15.95 11.49 -23.64
N ILE A 107 14.65 11.74 -23.68
CA ILE A 107 14.02 12.73 -22.79
C ILE A 107 14.11 12.30 -21.32
N HIS A 108 14.03 11.00 -21.04
CA HIS A 108 14.28 10.47 -19.70
C HIS A 108 15.69 10.81 -19.20
N ALA A 109 16.70 10.50 -20.01
CA ALA A 109 18.11 10.69 -19.65
C ALA A 109 18.49 12.18 -19.55
N LEU A 110 17.76 13.07 -20.24
CA LEU A 110 17.92 14.52 -20.15
C LEU A 110 17.12 15.16 -19.01
N ASP A 111 16.22 14.44 -18.34
CA ASP A 111 15.43 14.99 -17.23
C ASP A 111 16.13 14.79 -15.88
N ALA A 112 15.67 15.53 -14.87
CA ALA A 112 16.02 15.33 -13.46
C ALA A 112 14.84 14.62 -12.78
N ASN A 113 14.84 13.27 -12.81
CA ASN A 113 13.78 12.36 -12.33
C ASN A 113 12.35 12.89 -12.62
N SER A 114 12.02 13.08 -13.89
CA SER A 114 10.69 13.51 -14.36
C SER A 114 10.28 14.93 -13.95
N ALA A 115 11.14 15.74 -13.31
CA ALA A 115 10.77 17.07 -12.84
C ALA A 115 10.37 18.02 -13.97
N GLY A 116 11.12 17.98 -15.08
CA GLY A 116 10.86 18.77 -16.27
C GLY A 116 9.69 18.20 -17.07
N LEU A 117 9.69 16.89 -17.34
CA LEU A 117 8.66 16.23 -18.14
C LEU A 117 7.26 16.38 -17.52
N ASN A 118 7.14 16.20 -16.20
CA ASN A 118 5.89 16.42 -15.48
C ASN A 118 5.34 17.85 -15.64
N HIS A 119 6.23 18.84 -15.83
CA HIS A 119 5.85 20.24 -15.93
C HIS A 119 5.28 20.61 -17.30
N ILE A 120 5.79 19.99 -18.37
CA ILE A 120 5.49 20.40 -19.75
C ILE A 120 4.63 19.40 -20.54
N ALA A 121 4.34 18.22 -19.99
CA ALA A 121 3.71 17.12 -20.73
C ALA A 121 2.45 17.52 -21.52
N THR A 122 1.56 18.35 -20.95
CA THR A 122 0.33 18.82 -21.60
C THR A 122 0.56 19.73 -22.81
N ARG A 123 1.77 20.33 -22.95
CA ARG A 123 2.15 21.17 -24.09
C ARG A 123 2.89 20.41 -25.19
N VAL A 124 3.37 19.22 -24.88
CA VAL A 124 4.17 18.38 -25.79
C VAL A 124 3.29 17.33 -26.46
N VAL A 125 2.34 16.79 -25.70
CA VAL A 125 1.55 15.62 -26.12
C VAL A 125 0.29 16.05 -26.86
N ASP A 126 0.29 15.85 -28.18
CA ASP A 126 -0.87 16.01 -29.06
C ASP A 126 -1.58 14.65 -29.29
N GLU A 127 -2.71 14.67 -30.00
CA GLU A 127 -3.52 13.46 -30.23
C GLU A 127 -2.78 12.34 -30.99
N PRO A 128 -2.05 12.60 -32.10
CA PRO A 128 -1.22 11.59 -32.74
C PRO A 128 -0.20 10.95 -31.81
N LEU A 129 0.51 11.74 -31.00
CA LEU A 129 1.48 11.23 -30.04
C LEU A 129 0.80 10.40 -28.94
N LYS A 130 -0.36 10.81 -28.42
CA LYS A 130 -1.13 10.01 -27.43
C LYS A 130 -1.42 8.61 -27.93
N VAL A 131 -1.89 8.47 -29.17
CA VAL A 131 -2.22 7.15 -29.76
C VAL A 131 -1.01 6.24 -29.81
N ASP A 132 0.15 6.76 -30.20
CA ASP A 132 1.37 5.96 -30.28
C ASP A 132 2.02 5.73 -28.90
N LEU A 133 1.87 6.64 -27.94
CA LEU A 133 2.22 6.42 -26.54
C LEU A 133 1.39 5.29 -25.92
N VAL A 134 0.08 5.29 -26.13
CA VAL A 134 -0.81 4.20 -25.70
C VAL A 134 -0.35 2.87 -26.29
N ARG A 135 -0.15 2.81 -27.62
CA ARG A 135 0.31 1.58 -28.28
C ARG A 135 1.67 1.13 -27.76
N PHE A 136 2.60 2.07 -27.51
CA PHE A 136 3.91 1.76 -26.96
C PHE A 136 3.78 1.11 -25.57
N VAL A 137 3.04 1.73 -24.67
CA VAL A 137 2.80 1.24 -23.29
C VAL A 137 2.10 -0.13 -23.30
N GLU A 138 1.09 -0.32 -24.15
CA GLU A 138 0.40 -1.61 -24.32
C GLU A 138 1.36 -2.71 -24.80
N SER A 139 2.16 -2.40 -25.82
CA SER A 139 3.11 -3.33 -26.45
C SER A 139 4.34 -3.65 -25.60
N THR A 140 4.56 -2.90 -24.51
CA THR A 140 5.69 -3.14 -23.62
C THR A 140 5.50 -4.50 -22.95
N VAL A 141 6.44 -5.40 -23.20
CA VAL A 141 6.50 -6.71 -22.56
C VAL A 141 7.41 -6.58 -21.35
N PHE A 142 6.87 -6.94 -20.19
CA PHE A 142 7.63 -6.95 -18.95
C PHE A 142 8.19 -8.34 -18.75
N GLY A 143 9.51 -8.45 -18.88
CA GLY A 143 10.27 -9.62 -18.48
C GLY A 143 11.31 -9.22 -17.45
N SER A 144 11.84 -10.18 -16.70
CA SER A 144 13.03 -9.94 -15.92
C SER A 144 14.20 -9.63 -16.86
N GLY A 145 14.97 -8.58 -16.54
CA GLY A 145 16.31 -8.41 -17.10
C GLY A 145 17.26 -9.59 -16.78
N PHE A 146 16.83 -10.49 -15.90
CA PHE A 146 17.48 -11.76 -15.57
C PHE A 146 16.77 -12.91 -16.27
N THR A 147 17.45 -13.69 -17.10
CA THR A 147 16.92 -14.91 -17.71
C THR A 147 16.80 -16.08 -16.71
N ASP A 148 16.38 -15.79 -15.49
CA ASP A 148 16.28 -16.78 -14.41
C ASP A 148 14.88 -17.40 -14.41
N SER A 149 14.82 -18.73 -14.47
CA SER A 149 13.60 -19.53 -14.31
C SER A 149 12.79 -19.15 -13.07
N TYR A 150 13.47 -18.65 -12.02
CA TYR A 150 12.82 -18.17 -10.80
C TYR A 150 11.84 -17.01 -11.06
N PHE A 151 12.12 -16.14 -12.03
CA PHE A 151 11.24 -15.02 -12.33
C PHE A 151 9.94 -15.48 -13.00
N GLU A 152 10.01 -16.46 -13.90
CA GLU A 152 8.80 -16.97 -14.56
C GLU A 152 7.86 -17.63 -13.54
N GLU A 153 8.41 -18.42 -12.61
CA GLU A 153 7.62 -19.01 -11.51
C GLU A 153 7.00 -17.94 -10.60
N ALA A 154 7.77 -16.90 -10.24
CA ALA A 154 7.28 -15.79 -9.43
C ALA A 154 6.19 -15.00 -10.17
N HIS A 155 6.38 -14.74 -11.47
CA HIS A 155 5.41 -14.05 -12.31
C HIS A 155 4.10 -14.85 -12.42
N GLN A 156 4.16 -16.15 -12.69
CA GLN A 156 2.98 -17.01 -12.73
C GLN A 156 2.27 -17.07 -11.37
N ALA A 157 3.02 -17.11 -10.26
CA ALA A 157 2.45 -17.09 -8.92
C ALA A 157 1.69 -15.77 -8.65
N ILE A 158 2.22 -14.64 -9.12
CA ILE A 158 1.57 -13.33 -9.02
C ILE A 158 0.30 -13.28 -9.87
N LEU A 159 0.37 -13.73 -11.13
CA LEU A 159 -0.80 -13.76 -12.01
C LEU A 159 -1.89 -14.68 -11.46
N SER A 160 -1.54 -15.85 -10.89
CA SER A 160 -2.50 -16.75 -10.25
C SER A 160 -3.14 -16.08 -9.03
N ALA A 161 -2.33 -15.46 -8.16
CA ALA A 161 -2.84 -14.76 -6.99
C ALA A 161 -3.77 -13.60 -7.38
N ALA A 162 -3.46 -12.87 -8.45
CA ALA A 162 -4.30 -11.80 -8.98
C ALA A 162 -5.65 -12.30 -9.49
N LYS A 163 -5.64 -13.35 -10.33
CA LYS A 163 -6.87 -13.99 -10.86
C LYS A 163 -7.75 -14.55 -9.74
N GLU A 164 -7.13 -15.08 -8.70
CA GLU A 164 -7.83 -15.58 -7.52
C GLU A 164 -8.23 -14.48 -6.54
N HIS A 165 -7.88 -13.21 -6.80
CA HIS A 165 -7.99 -12.08 -5.87
C HIS A 165 -7.38 -12.39 -4.49
N ASN A 166 -6.32 -13.19 -4.44
CA ASN A 166 -5.59 -13.52 -3.23
C ASN A 166 -4.63 -12.38 -2.87
N PHE A 167 -5.21 -11.29 -2.35
CA PHE A 167 -4.48 -10.07 -2.02
C PHE A 167 -3.43 -10.28 -0.92
N GLU A 168 -3.63 -11.23 0.00
CA GLU A 168 -2.61 -11.55 1.00
C GLU A 168 -1.34 -12.09 0.32
N ARG A 169 -1.51 -13.03 -0.62
CA ARG A 169 -0.38 -13.56 -1.39
C ARG A 169 0.26 -12.50 -2.27
N LEU A 170 -0.52 -11.63 -2.90
CA LEU A 170 0.01 -10.50 -3.66
C LEU A 170 0.85 -9.55 -2.80
N GLY A 171 0.36 -9.19 -1.61
CA GLY A 171 1.08 -8.30 -0.69
C GLY A 171 2.42 -8.89 -0.21
N GLN A 172 2.55 -10.22 -0.19
CA GLN A 172 3.81 -10.90 0.10
C GLN A 172 4.76 -10.91 -1.11
N LEU A 173 4.24 -11.07 -2.32
CA LEU A 173 5.06 -11.24 -3.53
C LEU A 173 5.55 -9.91 -4.11
N ILE A 174 4.69 -8.89 -4.15
CA ILE A 174 4.97 -7.61 -4.82
C ILE A 174 6.21 -6.88 -4.27
N PRO A 175 6.40 -6.74 -2.94
CA PRO A 175 7.55 -6.01 -2.40
C PRO A 175 8.91 -6.64 -2.71
N HIS A 176 8.93 -7.93 -3.05
CA HIS A 176 10.16 -8.66 -3.36
C HIS A 176 10.50 -8.66 -4.85
N MET A 177 9.69 -8.00 -5.67
CA MET A 177 9.99 -7.84 -7.10
C MET A 177 11.06 -6.77 -7.28
N ILE A 178 12.22 -7.18 -7.78
CA ILE A 178 13.23 -6.23 -8.27
C ILE A 178 12.76 -5.78 -9.66
N ASN A 179 12.09 -4.64 -9.67
CA ASN A 179 11.52 -4.05 -10.88
C ASN A 179 12.50 -3.01 -11.46
N PHE A 180 13.00 -3.27 -12.67
CA PHE A 180 13.73 -2.27 -13.44
C PHE A 180 12.80 -1.67 -14.49
N VAL A 181 12.38 -0.43 -14.25
CA VAL A 181 11.59 0.31 -15.22
C VAL A 181 12.52 0.93 -16.26
N GLY A 182 12.34 0.58 -17.53
CA GLY A 182 13.03 1.25 -18.64
C GLY A 182 12.69 2.74 -18.71
N GLY A 183 13.68 3.59 -19.01
CA GLY A 183 13.49 5.04 -19.09
C GLY A 183 12.49 5.47 -20.16
N ASP A 184 12.34 4.67 -21.22
CA ASP A 184 11.29 4.81 -22.23
C ASP A 184 9.89 4.64 -21.64
N PHE A 185 9.65 3.52 -20.94
CA PHE A 185 8.38 3.25 -20.28
C PHE A 185 8.06 4.32 -19.25
N TRP A 186 9.07 4.72 -18.46
CA TRP A 186 8.94 5.78 -17.47
C TRP A 186 8.42 7.07 -18.10
N SER A 187 9.08 7.55 -19.16
CA SER A 187 8.67 8.76 -19.86
C SER A 187 7.29 8.64 -20.48
N ALA A 188 6.96 7.47 -21.06
CA ALA A 188 5.66 7.24 -21.68
C ALA A 188 4.52 7.33 -20.66
N VAL A 189 4.69 6.68 -19.49
CA VAL A 189 3.70 6.73 -18.40
C VAL A 189 3.56 8.14 -17.85
N VAL A 190 4.66 8.87 -17.64
CA VAL A 190 4.60 10.28 -17.18
C VAL A 190 3.86 11.16 -18.18
N LEU A 191 4.20 11.05 -19.47
CA LEU A 191 3.56 11.84 -20.52
C LEU A 191 2.05 11.53 -20.63
N LEU A 192 1.67 10.25 -20.64
CA LEU A 192 0.27 9.84 -20.68
C LEU A 192 -0.48 10.29 -19.43
N TYR A 193 0.04 10.01 -18.24
CA TYR A 193 -0.64 10.36 -16.98
C TYR A 193 -0.92 11.86 -16.87
N ARG A 194 0.00 12.70 -17.33
CA ARG A 194 -0.15 14.16 -17.26
C ARG A 194 -1.03 14.74 -18.36
N SER A 195 -1.01 14.16 -19.55
CA SER A 195 -1.77 14.66 -20.70
C SER A 195 -3.21 14.11 -20.72
N ASP A 196 -3.39 12.83 -20.40
CA ASP A 196 -4.66 12.14 -20.37
C ASP A 196 -4.60 10.90 -19.45
N PRO A 197 -4.87 11.06 -18.14
CA PRO A 197 -4.88 9.93 -17.20
C PRO A 197 -5.98 8.92 -17.52
N GLY A 198 -7.05 9.32 -18.22
CA GLY A 198 -8.12 8.40 -18.63
C GLY A 198 -7.66 7.36 -19.63
N LEU A 199 -6.79 7.75 -20.58
CA LEU A 199 -6.17 6.81 -21.50
C LEU A 199 -5.23 5.84 -20.80
N LEU A 200 -4.39 6.32 -19.86
CA LEU A 200 -3.54 5.42 -19.07
C LEU A 200 -4.39 4.43 -18.23
N ALA A 201 -5.48 4.91 -17.64
CA ALA A 201 -6.40 4.05 -16.89
C ALA A 201 -7.00 2.95 -17.78
N LYS A 202 -7.39 3.29 -19.01
CA LYS A 202 -7.88 2.32 -20.00
C LYS A 202 -6.82 1.26 -20.30
N VAL A 203 -5.56 1.64 -20.52
CA VAL A 203 -4.47 0.69 -20.76
C VAL A 203 -4.25 -0.25 -19.58
N VAL A 204 -4.29 0.27 -18.34
CA VAL A 204 -4.21 -0.56 -17.12
C VAL A 204 -5.35 -1.57 -17.05
N ILE A 205 -6.57 -1.16 -17.39
CA ILE A 205 -7.74 -2.06 -17.38
C ILE A 205 -7.59 -3.14 -18.46
N GLU A 206 -7.22 -2.76 -19.68
CA GLU A 206 -7.17 -3.68 -20.82
C GLU A 206 -6.01 -4.68 -20.73
N LYS A 207 -4.88 -4.26 -20.15
CA LYS A 207 -3.72 -5.14 -19.98
C LYS A 207 -3.90 -6.14 -18.83
N ASP A 208 -4.65 -5.76 -17.79
CA ASP A 208 -4.99 -6.59 -16.62
C ASP A 208 -3.81 -7.41 -16.08
N ASP A 209 -2.66 -6.74 -15.94
CA ASP A 209 -1.39 -7.34 -15.56
C ASP A 209 -0.84 -6.67 -14.29
N VAL A 210 -0.48 -7.50 -13.30
CA VAL A 210 0.00 -7.01 -11.99
C VAL A 210 1.41 -6.45 -12.06
N LEU A 211 2.29 -7.02 -12.88
CA LEU A 211 3.63 -6.48 -13.07
C LEU A 211 3.53 -5.11 -13.73
N PHE A 212 2.73 -5.00 -14.80
CA PHE A 212 2.44 -3.71 -15.42
C PHE A 212 1.89 -2.70 -14.41
N SER A 213 0.93 -3.12 -13.59
CA SER A 213 0.36 -2.29 -12.54
C SER A 213 1.42 -1.81 -11.55
N ALA A 214 2.34 -2.69 -11.14
CA ALA A 214 3.44 -2.36 -10.25
C ALA A 214 4.42 -1.37 -10.89
N PHE A 215 4.75 -1.52 -12.18
CA PHE A 215 5.59 -0.56 -12.90
C PHE A 215 4.95 0.81 -13.06
N VAL A 216 3.65 0.85 -13.35
CA VAL A 216 2.90 2.13 -13.36
C VAL A 216 2.94 2.76 -11.96
N CYS A 217 2.77 1.98 -10.90
CA CYS A 217 2.88 2.48 -9.53
C CYS A 217 4.28 3.02 -9.19
N GLU A 218 5.34 2.32 -9.62
CA GLU A 218 6.74 2.74 -9.44
C GLU A 218 7.00 4.10 -10.12
N VAL A 219 6.54 4.27 -11.36
CA VAL A 219 6.72 5.53 -12.12
C VAL A 219 5.97 6.69 -11.47
N LEU A 220 4.72 6.45 -11.02
CA LEU A 220 3.87 7.49 -10.43
C LEU A 220 4.18 7.76 -8.94
N GLY A 221 4.85 6.84 -8.26
CA GLY A 221 5.12 6.92 -6.83
C GLY A 221 3.87 7.19 -6.01
N ALA A 222 3.88 8.27 -5.21
CA ALA A 222 2.74 8.66 -4.37
C ALA A 222 1.46 9.00 -5.17
N GLU A 223 1.58 9.43 -6.42
CA GLU A 223 0.43 9.79 -7.25
C GLU A 223 -0.33 8.56 -7.76
N SER A 224 0.27 7.37 -7.66
CA SER A 224 -0.41 6.10 -7.96
C SER A 224 -1.69 5.91 -7.14
N ILE A 225 -1.72 6.39 -5.89
CA ILE A 225 -2.91 6.32 -5.01
C ILE A 225 -4.03 7.21 -5.55
N VAL A 226 -3.71 8.41 -6.04
CA VAL A 226 -4.70 9.30 -6.66
C VAL A 226 -5.18 8.70 -7.97
N PHE A 227 -4.26 8.22 -8.80
CA PHE A 227 -4.58 7.58 -10.07
C PHE A 227 -5.45 6.33 -9.89
N ALA A 228 -5.20 5.52 -8.87
CA ALA A 228 -5.99 4.34 -8.54
C ALA A 228 -7.46 4.65 -8.28
N THR A 229 -7.83 5.87 -7.88
CA THR A 229 -9.24 6.27 -7.73
C THR A 229 -9.99 6.35 -9.06
N GLN A 230 -9.26 6.51 -10.18
CA GLN A 230 -9.80 6.60 -11.54
C GLN A 230 -9.84 5.24 -12.24
N VAL A 231 -9.06 4.27 -11.77
CA VAL A 231 -8.99 2.92 -12.33
C VAL A 231 -10.00 2.00 -11.62
N PRO A 232 -10.97 1.38 -12.31
CA PRO A 232 -11.95 0.49 -11.69
C PRO A 232 -11.38 -0.90 -11.33
N ASN A 233 -10.17 -1.25 -11.78
CA ASN A 233 -9.52 -2.53 -11.48
C ASN A 233 -9.14 -2.63 -10.00
N ILE A 234 -9.72 -3.61 -9.30
CA ILE A 234 -9.50 -3.81 -7.85
C ILE A 234 -8.07 -4.25 -7.50
N VAL A 235 -7.44 -5.02 -8.39
CA VAL A 235 -6.06 -5.48 -8.24
C VAL A 235 -5.13 -4.28 -8.36
N PHE A 236 -5.33 -3.40 -9.34
CA PHE A 236 -4.54 -2.17 -9.47
C PHE A 236 -4.61 -1.32 -8.20
N LYS A 237 -5.83 -1.10 -7.66
CA LYS A 237 -6.01 -0.36 -6.40
C LYS A 237 -5.20 -0.99 -5.25
N PHE A 238 -5.19 -2.32 -5.15
CA PHE A 238 -4.44 -3.02 -4.10
C PHE A 238 -2.94 -2.84 -4.28
N VAL A 239 -2.45 -3.03 -5.52
CA VAL A 239 -1.04 -2.86 -5.88
C VAL A 239 -0.58 -1.44 -5.53
N SER A 240 -1.37 -0.41 -5.87
CA SER A 240 -1.04 0.98 -5.52
C SER A 240 -0.93 1.21 -4.01
N VAL A 241 -1.87 0.68 -3.22
CA VAL A 241 -1.83 0.78 -1.74
C VAL A 241 -0.61 0.06 -1.17
N SER A 242 -0.38 -1.19 -1.58
CA SER A 242 0.75 -2.00 -1.11
C SER A 242 2.09 -1.36 -1.47
N HIS A 243 2.21 -0.84 -2.69
CA HIS A 243 3.40 -0.16 -3.17
C HIS A 243 3.68 1.13 -2.39
N PHE A 244 2.65 1.95 -2.20
CA PHE A 244 2.75 3.18 -1.42
C PHE A 244 3.19 2.92 0.02
N GLN A 245 2.61 1.91 0.68
CA GLN A 245 2.98 1.54 2.05
C GLN A 245 4.43 1.07 2.15
N HIS A 246 4.91 0.31 1.17
CA HIS A 246 6.29 -0.14 1.14
C HIS A 246 7.28 1.02 0.97
N GLN A 247 7.04 1.92 0.01
CA GLN A 247 7.91 3.08 -0.22
C GLN A 247 7.87 4.11 0.92
N ASN A 248 6.77 4.19 1.67
CA ASN A 248 6.57 5.19 2.73
C ASN A 248 6.59 4.60 4.14
N ALA A 249 7.07 3.37 4.33
CA ALA A 249 7.11 2.70 5.63
C ALA A 249 7.83 3.54 6.72
N GLU A 250 8.80 4.37 6.31
CA GLU A 250 9.56 5.24 7.22
C GLU A 250 9.06 6.70 7.24
N SER A 251 8.20 7.09 6.30
CA SER A 251 7.77 8.48 6.12
C SER A 251 6.44 8.73 6.84
N ARG A 252 6.46 9.56 7.87
CA ARG A 252 5.25 10.12 8.50
C ARG A 252 4.68 11.22 7.59
N ALA A 253 4.11 10.84 6.45
CA ALA A 253 3.52 11.80 5.53
C ALA A 253 2.29 12.49 6.18
N ASP A 254 2.21 13.80 5.98
CA ASP A 254 1.26 14.70 6.66
C ASP A 254 0.09 15.10 5.74
N GLY A 255 -1.12 15.09 6.29
CA GLY A 255 -2.30 15.87 5.88
C GLY A 255 -3.05 15.60 4.56
N GLY A 256 -2.41 15.11 3.49
CA GLY A 256 -3.03 15.11 2.14
C GLY A 256 -3.71 13.81 1.68
N SER A 257 -3.22 12.66 2.15
CA SER A 257 -3.58 11.35 1.55
C SER A 257 -4.84 10.71 2.15
N ASP A 258 -5.34 11.19 3.29
CA ASP A 258 -6.43 10.56 4.04
C ASP A 258 -7.74 10.52 3.23
N CYS A 259 -8.06 11.57 2.47
CA CYS A 259 -9.26 11.62 1.63
C CYS A 259 -9.20 10.66 0.43
N THR A 260 -8.03 10.47 -0.16
CA THR A 260 -7.82 9.57 -1.29
C THR A 260 -7.93 8.12 -0.86
N PHE A 261 -7.32 7.75 0.28
CA PHE A 261 -7.49 6.41 0.85
C PHE A 261 -8.95 6.12 1.23
N GLY A 262 -9.67 7.09 1.79
CA GLY A 262 -11.11 6.95 2.07
C GLY A 262 -11.92 6.68 0.80
N THR A 263 -11.61 7.41 -0.28
CA THR A 263 -12.24 7.19 -1.60
C THR A 263 -11.96 5.79 -2.13
N LEU A 264 -10.72 5.31 -2.04
CA LEU A 264 -10.36 3.95 -2.47
C LEU A 264 -11.11 2.89 -1.67
N LEU A 265 -11.10 2.99 -0.33
CA LEU A 265 -11.81 2.06 0.55
C LEU A 265 -13.31 2.00 0.22
N ARG A 266 -13.92 3.16 -0.03
CA ARG A 266 -15.33 3.24 -0.45
C ARG A 266 -15.60 2.59 -1.80
N GLN A 267 -14.72 2.79 -2.78
CA GLN A 267 -14.85 2.13 -4.08
C GLN A 267 -14.72 0.61 -3.96
N VAL A 268 -13.83 0.12 -3.09
CA VAL A 268 -13.67 -1.32 -2.85
C VAL A 268 -14.89 -1.91 -2.16
N SER A 269 -15.41 -1.25 -1.12
CA SER A 269 -16.60 -1.72 -0.40
C SER A 269 -17.84 -1.78 -1.31
N GLN A 270 -17.90 -0.95 -2.35
CA GLN A 270 -18.99 -0.94 -3.33
C GLN A 270 -18.83 -1.98 -4.45
N THR A 271 -17.67 -2.65 -4.57
CA THR A 271 -17.43 -3.64 -5.64
C THR A 271 -18.13 -4.97 -5.35
N THR A 272 -17.67 -5.71 -4.33
CA THR A 272 -18.26 -6.97 -3.86
C THR A 272 -17.84 -7.24 -2.41
N ASP A 273 -18.71 -7.89 -1.64
CA ASP A 273 -18.39 -8.32 -0.26
C ASP A 273 -17.11 -9.18 -0.23
N LEU A 274 -16.92 -10.08 -1.21
CA LEU A 274 -15.71 -10.90 -1.31
C LEU A 274 -14.43 -10.07 -1.50
N SER A 275 -14.47 -9.02 -2.32
CA SER A 275 -13.30 -8.15 -2.55
C SER A 275 -12.97 -7.34 -1.30
N TRP A 276 -13.99 -6.79 -0.63
CA TRP A 276 -13.82 -6.11 0.65
C TRP A 276 -13.19 -7.02 1.70
N ASN A 277 -13.73 -8.22 1.88
CA ASN A 277 -13.22 -9.18 2.88
C ASN A 277 -11.74 -9.51 2.63
N ARG A 278 -11.39 -9.82 1.38
CA ARG A 278 -10.00 -10.17 1.03
C ARG A 278 -9.06 -8.98 1.15
N TRP A 279 -9.52 -7.75 0.88
CA TRP A 279 -8.76 -6.53 1.16
C TRP A 279 -8.52 -6.35 2.66
N MET A 280 -9.57 -6.49 3.48
CA MET A 280 -9.44 -6.36 4.92
C MET A 280 -8.45 -7.38 5.46
N SER A 281 -8.58 -8.67 5.08
CA SER A 281 -7.63 -9.71 5.47
C SER A 281 -6.21 -9.39 5.02
N ALA A 282 -5.98 -8.93 3.79
CA ALA A 282 -4.63 -8.65 3.32
C ALA A 282 -3.97 -7.45 4.02
N LEU A 283 -4.72 -6.37 4.25
CA LEU A 283 -4.17 -5.10 4.75
C LEU A 283 -4.18 -5.00 6.29
N PHE A 284 -5.08 -5.73 6.95
CA PHE A 284 -5.30 -5.61 8.40
C PHE A 284 -5.10 -6.92 9.18
N LYS A 285 -4.56 -7.99 8.56
CA LYS A 285 -4.12 -9.20 9.29
C LYS A 285 -3.09 -8.88 10.38
N TYR A 286 -2.17 -7.96 10.08
CA TYR A 286 -1.18 -7.43 11.01
C TYR A 286 -1.28 -5.90 11.06
N PRO A 287 -2.27 -5.34 11.78
CA PRO A 287 -2.50 -3.90 11.79
C PRO A 287 -1.34 -3.17 12.49
N GLY A 288 -1.15 -1.88 12.19
CA GLY A 288 -0.05 -1.03 12.68
C GLY A 288 0.99 -0.69 11.63
N GLN A 289 0.89 -1.26 10.42
CA GLN A 289 1.84 -1.04 9.32
C GLN A 289 1.46 0.13 8.40
N GLY A 290 0.23 0.66 8.50
CA GLY A 290 -0.33 1.57 7.49
C GLY A 290 -1.10 2.74 8.07
N LEU A 291 -0.43 3.63 8.83
CA LEU A 291 -1.08 4.69 9.62
C LEU A 291 -2.09 5.56 8.84
N LEU A 292 -1.80 5.91 7.58
CA LEU A 292 -2.73 6.72 6.77
C LEU A 292 -3.97 5.93 6.35
N LEU A 293 -3.79 4.68 5.95
CA LEU A 293 -4.89 3.79 5.60
C LEU A 293 -5.77 3.49 6.82
N GLU A 294 -5.16 3.28 7.99
CA GLU A 294 -5.87 3.05 9.26
C GLU A 294 -6.72 4.25 9.66
N LYS A 295 -6.18 5.48 9.51
CA LYS A 295 -6.94 6.71 9.75
C LYS A 295 -8.14 6.82 8.79
N ALA A 296 -7.92 6.60 7.50
CA ALA A 296 -8.97 6.66 6.49
C ALA A 296 -10.05 5.58 6.72
N LEU A 297 -9.65 4.37 7.12
CA LEU A 297 -10.57 3.28 7.44
C LEU A 297 -11.52 3.65 8.58
N ALA A 298 -11.02 4.28 9.65
CA ALA A 298 -11.86 4.70 10.77
C ALA A 298 -13.01 5.61 10.31
N SER A 299 -12.73 6.55 9.41
CA SER A 299 -13.73 7.46 8.84
C SER A 299 -14.70 6.72 7.90
N GLU A 300 -14.21 5.83 7.05
CA GLU A 300 -15.07 5.09 6.13
C GLU A 300 -16.00 4.10 6.86
N LEU A 301 -15.54 3.44 7.92
CA LEU A 301 -16.36 2.53 8.74
C LEU A 301 -17.65 3.20 9.26
N VAL A 302 -17.62 4.51 9.51
CA VAL A 302 -18.82 5.29 9.91
C VAL A 302 -19.88 5.26 8.83
N THR A 303 -19.51 5.19 7.55
CA THR A 303 -20.45 5.18 6.42
C THR A 303 -20.94 3.79 6.04
N LEU A 304 -20.23 2.74 6.47
CA LEU A 304 -20.49 1.35 6.11
C LEU A 304 -21.52 0.67 7.05
N ASP A 305 -21.90 -0.55 6.67
CA ASP A 305 -22.88 -1.39 7.39
C ASP A 305 -22.21 -2.54 8.18
N SER A 306 -23.04 -3.31 8.90
CA SER A 306 -22.59 -4.40 9.76
C SER A 306 -21.87 -5.55 9.04
N ARG A 307 -22.10 -5.75 7.74
CA ARG A 307 -21.39 -6.78 6.96
C ARG A 307 -19.93 -6.39 6.78
N HIS A 308 -19.69 -5.13 6.40
CA HIS A 308 -18.33 -4.59 6.26
C HIS A 308 -17.57 -4.56 7.59
N TRP A 309 -18.27 -4.24 8.68
CA TRP A 309 -17.69 -4.25 10.02
C TRP A 309 -17.29 -5.64 10.47
N THR A 310 -18.11 -6.65 10.16
CA THR A 310 -17.80 -8.06 10.47
C THR A 310 -16.51 -8.48 9.77
N ALA A 311 -16.38 -8.18 8.47
CA ALA A 311 -15.18 -8.45 7.70
C ALA A 311 -13.93 -7.74 8.25
N PHE A 312 -14.08 -6.50 8.71
CA PHE A 312 -13.00 -5.77 9.36
C PHE A 312 -12.55 -6.44 10.67
N PHE A 313 -13.49 -6.90 11.51
CA PHE A 313 -13.13 -7.54 12.78
C PHE A 313 -12.62 -8.98 12.64
N GLU A 314 -12.97 -9.67 11.55
CA GLU A 314 -12.46 -11.01 11.22
C GLU A 314 -11.06 -10.98 10.59
N ALA A 315 -10.64 -9.84 10.02
CA ALA A 315 -9.38 -9.73 9.30
C ALA A 315 -8.11 -9.87 10.19
N PRO A 316 -8.02 -9.25 11.39
CA PRO A 316 -6.83 -9.34 12.23
C PRO A 316 -6.59 -10.74 12.74
N MET A 317 -5.32 -11.14 12.82
CA MET A 317 -4.94 -12.35 13.54
C MET A 317 -5.15 -12.15 15.05
N LEU A 318 -6.30 -12.59 15.58
CA LEU A 318 -6.74 -12.27 16.95
C LEU A 318 -5.76 -12.72 18.05
N SER A 319 -5.05 -13.84 17.83
CA SER A 319 -4.03 -14.36 18.74
C SER A 319 -2.72 -13.55 18.73
N TYR A 320 -2.49 -12.68 17.74
CA TYR A 320 -1.28 -11.85 17.60
C TYR A 320 -1.40 -10.51 18.34
N SER A 321 -1.69 -10.57 19.63
CA SER A 321 -2.26 -9.44 20.37
C SER A 321 -1.32 -8.28 20.69
N HIS A 322 -0.05 -8.56 20.98
CA HIS A 322 0.91 -7.53 21.43
C HIS A 322 1.08 -6.38 20.43
N LYS A 323 1.07 -6.66 19.11
CA LYS A 323 1.18 -5.62 18.09
C LYS A 323 -0.16 -5.14 17.54
N ALA A 324 -1.21 -5.97 17.60
CA ALA A 324 -2.47 -5.67 16.92
C ALA A 324 -3.49 -4.88 17.78
N ALA A 325 -3.49 -5.05 19.10
CA ALA A 325 -4.51 -4.47 19.97
C ALA A 325 -4.50 -2.93 19.96
N ALA A 326 -3.32 -2.30 20.01
CA ALA A 326 -3.20 -0.84 20.00
C ALA A 326 -3.60 -0.21 18.66
N PRO A 327 -3.15 -0.69 17.49
CA PRO A 327 -3.64 -0.22 16.19
C PRO A 327 -5.16 -0.32 16.02
N ILE A 328 -5.77 -1.47 16.37
CA ILE A 328 -7.23 -1.63 16.30
C ILE A 328 -7.92 -0.65 17.25
N ALA A 329 -7.43 -0.49 18.48
CA ALA A 329 -7.97 0.50 19.41
C ALA A 329 -7.92 1.92 18.85
N ASN A 330 -6.82 2.30 18.19
CA ASN A 330 -6.69 3.63 17.57
C ASN A 330 -7.71 3.88 16.45
N ILE A 331 -7.96 2.88 15.59
CA ILE A 331 -9.00 2.95 14.56
C ILE A 331 -10.38 3.12 15.22
N MET A 332 -10.66 2.30 16.24
CA MET A 332 -11.96 2.29 16.92
C MET A 332 -12.23 3.55 17.74
N ILE A 333 -11.22 4.15 18.37
CA ILE A 333 -11.33 5.44 19.05
C ILE A 333 -11.75 6.53 18.05
N ARG A 334 -11.09 6.58 16.89
CA ARG A 334 -11.41 7.57 15.84
C ARG A 334 -12.82 7.36 15.30
N PHE A 335 -13.21 6.11 15.04
CA PHE A 335 -14.58 5.78 14.68
C PHE A 335 -15.58 6.29 15.72
N ALA A 336 -15.32 6.02 17.01
CA ALA A 336 -16.20 6.41 18.12
C ALA A 336 -16.32 7.93 18.33
N GLN A 337 -15.33 8.70 17.89
CA GLN A 337 -15.37 10.17 17.88
C GLN A 337 -16.27 10.73 16.77
N MET A 338 -16.47 9.98 15.68
CA MET A 338 -17.20 10.42 14.49
C MET A 338 -18.62 9.81 14.39
N ALA A 339 -18.84 8.63 14.97
CA ALA A 339 -20.10 7.90 14.89
C ALA A 339 -21.15 8.38 15.90
N SER A 340 -22.43 8.25 15.54
CA SER A 340 -23.54 8.44 16.47
C SER A 340 -23.54 7.36 17.56
N GLU A 341 -24.27 7.60 18.65
CA GLU A 341 -24.38 6.64 19.76
C GLU A 341 -24.88 5.26 19.29
N GLU A 342 -25.93 5.23 18.47
CA GLU A 342 -26.52 4.01 17.93
C GLU A 342 -25.52 3.23 17.08
N LYS A 343 -24.73 3.94 16.25
CA LYS A 343 -23.68 3.29 15.43
C LYS A 343 -22.54 2.75 16.28
N ARG A 344 -22.17 3.43 17.37
CA ARG A 344 -21.16 2.93 18.30
C ARG A 344 -21.62 1.65 18.98
N GLU A 345 -22.83 1.64 19.53
CA GLU A 345 -23.42 0.45 20.16
C GLU A 345 -23.47 -0.73 19.19
N ALA A 346 -23.96 -0.51 17.96
CA ALA A 346 -24.03 -1.55 16.93
C ALA A 346 -22.64 -2.08 16.55
N MET A 347 -21.64 -1.20 16.45
CA MET A 347 -20.26 -1.58 16.15
C MET A 347 -19.63 -2.39 17.30
N TRP A 348 -19.86 -1.98 18.56
CA TRP A 348 -19.40 -2.74 19.73
C TRP A 348 -20.03 -4.12 19.79
N ALA A 349 -21.35 -4.23 19.57
CA ALA A 349 -22.06 -5.51 19.49
C ALA A 349 -21.52 -6.40 18.36
N CYS A 350 -21.20 -5.82 17.20
CA CYS A 350 -20.57 -6.54 16.09
C CYS A 350 -19.20 -7.12 16.48
N SER A 351 -18.34 -6.31 17.10
CA SER A 351 -17.03 -6.76 17.57
C SER A 351 -17.12 -7.86 18.62
N PHE A 352 -18.09 -7.75 19.54
CA PHE A 352 -18.34 -8.74 20.58
C PHE A 352 -18.77 -10.07 19.99
N ARG A 353 -19.65 -10.07 18.98
CA ARG A 353 -20.06 -11.29 18.28
C ARG A 353 -18.86 -12.01 17.67
N VAL A 354 -18.05 -11.32 16.86
CA VAL A 354 -16.85 -11.90 16.21
C VAL A 354 -15.88 -12.47 17.26
N TRP A 355 -15.61 -11.71 18.32
CA TRP A 355 -14.77 -12.18 19.43
C TRP A 355 -15.38 -13.37 20.17
N SER A 356 -16.69 -13.37 20.40
CA SER A 356 -17.39 -14.43 21.12
C SER A 356 -17.43 -15.73 20.32
N ASP A 357 -17.56 -15.66 19.00
CA ASP A 357 -17.52 -16.81 18.11
C ASP A 357 -16.11 -17.44 18.08
N TRP A 358 -15.07 -16.60 18.07
CA TRP A 358 -13.68 -17.07 18.21
C TRP A 358 -13.41 -17.67 19.61
N SER A 359 -13.89 -17.02 20.66
CA SER A 359 -13.78 -17.45 22.07
C SER A 359 -12.35 -17.85 22.50
N TYR A 360 -11.34 -17.09 22.07
CA TYR A 360 -9.91 -17.44 22.25
C TYR A 360 -9.62 -18.87 21.74
N GLY A 361 -9.88 -19.09 20.45
CA GLY A 361 -9.55 -20.32 19.74
C GLY A 361 -10.27 -21.57 20.25
N LYS A 362 -11.47 -21.47 20.82
CA LYS A 362 -12.18 -22.62 21.46
C LYS A 362 -12.58 -23.76 20.48
N GLY A 363 -12.32 -23.61 19.19
CA GLY A 363 -12.48 -24.67 18.18
C GLY A 363 -11.27 -24.82 17.25
N GLU A 364 -10.14 -24.15 17.53
CA GLU A 364 -8.94 -24.23 16.69
C GLU A 364 -8.11 -25.46 17.06
N SER A 365 -7.69 -26.24 16.06
CA SER A 365 -6.79 -27.37 16.27
C SER A 365 -5.43 -26.88 16.79
N GLN A 366 -4.89 -27.52 17.82
CA GLN A 366 -3.58 -27.20 18.40
C GLN A 366 -3.50 -25.81 19.09
N PHE A 367 -4.63 -25.27 19.56
CA PHE A 367 -4.65 -24.02 20.32
C PHE A 367 -4.56 -24.27 21.83
N ALA A 368 -3.37 -24.07 22.41
CA ALA A 368 -3.12 -24.19 23.85
C ALA A 368 -2.74 -22.83 24.46
N MET A 369 -3.32 -22.50 25.63
CA MET A 369 -3.06 -21.24 26.33
C MET A 369 -2.37 -21.49 27.67
N PHE A 370 -1.09 -21.16 27.77
CA PHE A 370 -0.31 -21.30 29.02
C PHE A 370 -0.28 -20.02 29.88
N SER A 371 -0.92 -18.95 29.43
CA SER A 371 -1.23 -17.76 30.22
C SER A 371 -2.54 -17.16 29.71
N PRO A 372 -3.17 -16.23 30.45
CA PRO A 372 -4.18 -15.36 29.88
C PRO A 372 -3.65 -14.66 28.62
N MET A 373 -4.54 -14.26 27.74
CA MET A 373 -4.24 -13.74 26.41
C MET A 373 -4.98 -12.42 26.20
N ALA A 374 -4.23 -11.40 25.76
CA ALA A 374 -4.81 -10.24 25.11
C ALA A 374 -5.16 -10.61 23.67
N CYS A 375 -6.04 -9.88 23.00
CA CYS A 375 -6.33 -10.04 21.58
C CYS A 375 -6.50 -8.68 20.88
N ALA A 376 -6.50 -8.69 19.54
CA ALA A 376 -6.67 -7.48 18.74
C ALA A 376 -7.97 -6.71 19.07
N LEU A 377 -9.00 -7.42 19.54
CA LEU A 377 -10.33 -6.87 19.85
C LEU A 377 -10.53 -6.48 21.32
N ASP A 378 -9.48 -6.47 22.14
CA ASP A 378 -9.58 -6.14 23.57
C ASP A 378 -10.31 -4.82 23.83
N TYR A 379 -9.96 -3.76 23.09
CA TYR A 379 -10.61 -2.46 23.22
C TYR A 379 -12.11 -2.49 22.84
N PRO A 380 -12.50 -2.84 21.59
CA PRO A 380 -13.91 -2.79 21.20
C PRO A 380 -14.80 -3.74 22.01
N VAL A 381 -14.26 -4.89 22.47
CA VAL A 381 -14.99 -5.81 23.36
C VAL A 381 -15.15 -5.24 24.77
N SER A 382 -14.14 -4.55 25.31
CA SER A 382 -14.27 -3.88 26.61
C SER A 382 -15.28 -2.72 26.53
N MET A 383 -15.32 -2.00 25.40
CA MET A 383 -16.33 -0.97 25.16
C MET A 383 -17.75 -1.57 25.14
N TYR A 384 -17.95 -2.73 24.49
CA TYR A 384 -19.22 -3.43 24.54
C TYR A 384 -19.67 -3.74 25.98
N TYR A 385 -18.80 -4.33 26.80
CA TYR A 385 -19.11 -4.61 28.19
C TYR A 385 -19.41 -3.35 29.00
N SER A 386 -18.71 -2.24 28.72
CA SER A 386 -18.91 -0.97 29.44
C SER A 386 -20.26 -0.31 29.17
N CYS A 387 -20.92 -0.68 28.06
CA CYS A 387 -22.27 -0.23 27.71
C CYS A 387 -23.36 -1.07 28.38
N LEU A 388 -23.02 -2.19 29.04
CA LEU A 388 -24.01 -2.99 29.76
C LEU A 388 -24.47 -2.28 31.04
N PRO A 389 -25.70 -2.56 31.51
CA PRO A 389 -26.14 -2.13 32.84
C PRO A 389 -25.15 -2.59 33.92
N THR A 390 -24.88 -1.72 34.90
CA THR A 390 -23.90 -2.02 35.97
C THR A 390 -24.20 -3.33 36.69
N SER A 391 -25.48 -3.67 36.88
CA SER A 391 -25.91 -4.95 37.46
C SER A 391 -25.44 -6.15 36.64
N ASP A 392 -25.55 -6.06 35.32
CA ASP A 392 -25.23 -7.16 34.40
C ASP A 392 -23.72 -7.33 34.28
N LEU A 393 -22.99 -6.20 34.27
CA LEU A 393 -21.53 -6.19 34.26
C LEU A 393 -20.96 -6.83 35.54
N GLN A 394 -21.47 -6.44 36.72
CA GLN A 394 -21.08 -7.04 38.01
C GLN A 394 -21.46 -8.52 38.09
N ALA A 395 -22.66 -8.89 37.63
CA ALA A 395 -23.08 -10.28 37.57
C ALA A 395 -22.15 -11.11 36.67
N LYS A 396 -21.69 -10.55 35.54
CA LYS A 396 -20.74 -11.21 34.64
C LYS A 396 -19.36 -11.40 35.27
N GLU A 397 -18.87 -10.40 36.01
CA GLU A 397 -17.62 -10.49 36.74
C GLU A 397 -17.67 -11.62 37.79
N VAL A 398 -18.71 -11.63 38.62
CA VAL A 398 -18.92 -12.66 39.64
C VAL A 398 -19.06 -14.04 39.01
N GLN A 399 -19.79 -14.15 37.89
CA GLN A 399 -19.91 -15.39 37.13
C GLN A 399 -18.53 -15.93 36.71
N LEU A 400 -17.70 -15.10 36.07
CA LEU A 400 -16.39 -15.51 35.58
C LEU A 400 -15.44 -15.90 36.73
N ILE A 401 -15.44 -15.16 37.84
CA ILE A 401 -14.66 -15.50 39.03
C ILE A 401 -15.06 -16.87 39.57
N ARG A 402 -16.37 -17.16 39.63
CA ARG A 402 -16.88 -18.46 40.06
C ARG A 402 -16.45 -19.58 39.11
N GLU A 403 -16.56 -19.37 37.80
CA GLU A 403 -16.14 -20.34 36.78
C GLU A 403 -14.64 -20.65 36.86
N ILE A 404 -13.80 -19.62 37.04
CA ILE A 404 -12.35 -19.79 37.23
C ILE A 404 -12.04 -20.65 38.46
N ARG A 405 -12.76 -20.43 39.58
CA ARG A 405 -12.58 -21.21 40.82
C ARG A 405 -13.08 -22.65 40.68
N ALA A 406 -14.09 -22.87 39.85
CA ALA A 406 -14.70 -24.18 39.63
C ALA A 406 -14.04 -24.96 38.48
N VAL A 407 -13.08 -24.39 37.74
CA VAL A 407 -12.50 -25.04 36.56
C VAL A 407 -11.90 -26.40 36.89
N GLU A 408 -11.19 -26.54 38.02
CA GLU A 408 -10.60 -27.81 38.46
C GLU A 408 -11.63 -28.89 38.83
N GLN A 409 -12.91 -28.53 38.95
CA GLN A 409 -14.00 -29.46 39.25
C GLN A 409 -14.61 -30.08 37.98
N GLN A 410 -14.11 -29.70 36.80
CA GLN A 410 -14.55 -30.23 35.50
C GLN A 410 -13.59 -31.30 34.99
N TRP A 411 -14.10 -32.21 34.17
CA TRP A 411 -13.29 -33.22 33.51
C TRP A 411 -12.66 -32.65 32.23
N PHE A 412 -11.37 -32.91 32.04
CA PHE A 412 -10.60 -32.53 30.85
C PHE A 412 -9.82 -33.72 30.34
N ASP A 413 -9.58 -33.76 29.03
CA ASP A 413 -8.79 -34.82 28.39
C ASP A 413 -7.30 -34.71 28.72
N SER A 414 -6.82 -33.51 29.05
CA SER A 414 -5.44 -33.27 29.46
C SER A 414 -5.30 -32.10 30.44
N VAL A 415 -4.13 -32.02 31.09
CA VAL A 415 -3.74 -30.86 31.91
C VAL A 415 -3.67 -29.58 31.06
N THR A 416 -3.21 -29.68 29.81
CA THR A 416 -3.15 -28.55 28.88
C THR A 416 -4.52 -27.96 28.60
N ASP A 417 -5.55 -28.80 28.47
CA ASP A 417 -6.93 -28.35 28.23
C ASP A 417 -7.50 -27.63 29.46
N LEU A 418 -7.23 -28.15 30.66
CA LEU A 418 -7.59 -27.50 31.92
C LEU A 418 -6.94 -26.11 32.03
N ILE A 419 -5.63 -26.03 31.81
CA ILE A 419 -4.88 -24.76 31.87
C ILE A 419 -5.43 -23.79 30.82
N THR A 420 -5.73 -24.29 29.62
CA THR A 420 -6.28 -23.49 28.52
C THR A 420 -7.65 -22.91 28.87
N GLU A 421 -8.58 -23.71 29.40
CA GLU A 421 -9.91 -23.20 29.78
C GLU A 421 -9.82 -22.19 30.93
N ARG A 422 -8.97 -22.46 31.95
CA ARG A 422 -8.73 -21.51 33.04
C ARG A 422 -8.23 -20.16 32.50
N ASN A 423 -7.23 -20.18 31.62
CA ASN A 423 -6.64 -18.96 31.06
C ASN A 423 -7.59 -18.24 30.10
N ARG A 424 -8.42 -18.97 29.35
CA ARG A 424 -9.51 -18.40 28.55
C ARG A 424 -10.50 -17.63 29.41
N LEU A 425 -10.97 -18.23 30.51
CA LEU A 425 -11.89 -17.56 31.46
C LEU A 425 -11.26 -16.30 32.07
N LYS A 426 -9.97 -16.34 32.41
CA LYS A 426 -9.24 -15.17 32.90
C LYS A 426 -9.08 -14.06 31.87
N SER A 427 -8.84 -14.43 30.62
CA SER A 427 -8.75 -13.47 29.52
C SER A 427 -10.08 -12.72 29.37
N ARG A 428 -11.21 -13.43 29.49
CA ARG A 428 -12.55 -12.81 29.53
C ARG A 428 -12.74 -11.92 30.76
N LEU A 429 -12.34 -12.39 31.95
CA LEU A 429 -12.45 -11.62 33.19
C LEU A 429 -11.68 -10.30 33.09
N ARG A 430 -10.49 -10.30 32.48
CA ARG A 430 -9.69 -9.09 32.26
C ARG A 430 -10.44 -8.03 31.44
N LEU A 431 -11.20 -8.42 30.42
CA LEU A 431 -12.01 -7.47 29.62
C LEU A 431 -13.18 -6.91 30.42
N VAL A 432 -13.85 -7.76 31.21
CA VAL A 432 -14.95 -7.34 32.09
C VAL A 432 -14.46 -6.37 33.18
N GLN A 433 -13.32 -6.66 33.81
CA GLN A 433 -12.71 -5.79 34.81
C GLN A 433 -12.26 -4.45 34.22
N HIS A 434 -11.73 -4.46 33.00
CA HIS A 434 -11.41 -3.22 32.29
C HIS A 434 -12.66 -2.40 31.97
N ALA A 435 -13.74 -3.06 31.55
CA ALA A 435 -15.03 -2.40 31.34
C ALA A 435 -15.60 -1.76 32.62
N VAL A 436 -15.45 -2.42 33.78
CA VAL A 436 -15.78 -1.82 35.09
C VAL A 436 -14.94 -0.56 35.33
N ALA A 437 -13.62 -0.62 35.10
CA ALA A 437 -12.75 0.54 35.23
C ALA A 437 -13.14 1.69 34.27
N LEU A 438 -13.47 1.38 33.01
CA LEU A 438 -13.96 2.36 32.03
C LEU A 438 -15.27 3.01 32.50
N SER A 439 -16.23 2.21 32.99
CA SER A 439 -17.53 2.72 33.49
C SER A 439 -17.40 3.63 34.72
N THR A 440 -16.30 3.50 35.47
CA THR A 440 -15.98 4.30 36.66
C THR A 440 -15.05 5.49 36.35
N GLY A 441 -14.74 5.72 35.07
CA GLY A 441 -14.02 6.92 34.60
C GLY A 441 -12.54 6.72 34.28
N SER A 442 -12.04 5.48 34.16
CA SER A 442 -10.69 5.22 33.68
C SER A 442 -10.47 5.74 32.27
N SER A 443 -9.30 6.34 32.01
CA SER A 443 -8.87 6.79 30.68
C SER A 443 -7.99 5.78 29.94
N ALA A 444 -7.70 4.63 30.56
CA ALA A 444 -6.86 3.61 29.95
C ALA A 444 -7.57 2.98 28.74
N VAL A 445 -6.95 3.06 27.56
CA VAL A 445 -7.52 2.50 26.32
C VAL A 445 -7.55 0.97 26.38
N LEU A 446 -6.40 0.34 26.60
CA LEU A 446 -6.29 -1.11 26.65
C LEU A 446 -6.36 -1.63 28.08
N PRO A 447 -6.83 -2.88 28.28
CA PRO A 447 -6.77 -3.52 29.60
C PRO A 447 -5.32 -3.66 30.08
N PRO A 448 -5.08 -3.68 31.40
CA PRO A 448 -3.74 -3.73 31.95
C PRO A 448 -2.95 -4.95 31.45
N PRO A 449 -1.60 -4.88 31.42
CA PRO A 449 -0.76 -6.01 31.06
C PRO A 449 -1.08 -7.25 31.91
N ILE A 450 -0.99 -8.43 31.30
CA ILE A 450 -1.20 -9.69 32.00
C ILE A 450 -0.06 -9.87 33.00
N GLN A 451 -0.40 -10.05 34.27
CA GLN A 451 0.58 -10.28 35.33
C GLN A 451 0.50 -11.72 35.84
N PRO A 452 1.62 -12.30 36.31
CA PRO A 452 1.62 -13.61 36.96
C PRO A 452 0.67 -13.65 38.16
N GLU A 453 0.24 -14.85 38.51
CA GLU A 453 -0.59 -15.07 39.69
C GLU A 453 0.10 -14.61 40.98
N VAL A 454 -0.67 -13.99 41.87
CA VAL A 454 -0.16 -13.50 43.15
C VAL A 454 -0.16 -14.62 44.20
N ASP A 455 -1.13 -15.53 44.16
CA ASP A 455 -1.23 -16.63 45.12
C ASP A 455 -0.25 -17.77 44.82
N SER A 456 0.35 -18.32 45.88
CA SER A 456 1.39 -19.35 45.78
C SER A 456 0.90 -20.62 45.08
N TYR A 457 -0.32 -21.05 45.38
CA TYR A 457 -0.93 -22.24 44.78
C TYR A 457 -1.05 -22.11 43.25
N SER A 458 -1.64 -21.00 42.78
CA SER A 458 -1.82 -20.82 41.34
C SER A 458 -0.51 -20.59 40.62
N ARG A 459 0.50 -20.00 41.27
CA ARG A 459 1.84 -19.88 40.69
C ARG A 459 2.50 -21.22 40.46
N GLU A 460 2.41 -22.13 41.43
CA GLU A 460 3.02 -23.47 41.33
C GLU A 460 2.26 -24.39 40.36
N ARG A 461 0.93 -24.26 40.32
CA ARG A 461 0.08 -25.12 39.49
C ARG A 461 -0.12 -24.61 38.07
N TYR A 462 -0.06 -23.29 37.86
CA TYR A 462 -0.37 -22.62 36.59
C TYR A 462 0.75 -21.68 36.15
N HIS A 463 1.99 -22.18 36.12
CA HIS A 463 3.14 -21.42 35.65
C HIS A 463 2.89 -20.79 34.28
N TYR A 464 2.97 -19.46 34.22
CA TYR A 464 2.88 -18.76 32.94
C TYR A 464 4.21 -18.86 32.21
N HIS A 465 4.20 -19.49 31.03
CA HIS A 465 5.42 -19.73 30.27
C HIS A 465 5.84 -18.56 29.36
N ASN A 466 5.03 -17.49 29.20
CA ASN A 466 5.30 -16.39 28.26
C ASN A 466 4.68 -15.04 28.70
N VAL A 467 5.03 -14.51 29.87
CA VAL A 467 4.47 -13.21 30.35
C VAL A 467 5.31 -12.00 29.92
N ASN A 468 6.59 -12.21 29.59
CA ASN A 468 7.49 -11.16 29.15
C ASN A 468 7.92 -11.44 27.70
N ILE A 469 7.31 -10.75 26.75
CA ILE A 469 7.90 -10.50 25.44
C ILE A 469 7.68 -9.01 25.20
N ASP A 470 8.75 -8.24 25.40
CA ASP A 470 8.82 -6.80 25.11
C ASP A 470 8.51 -6.50 23.63
#